data_AF-A0A1T4XHW2-F1
#
_entry.id   AF-A0A1T4XHW2-F1
#
_cell.length_a   1.000
_cell.length_b   1.000
_cell.length_c   1.000
_cell.angle_alpha   90.00
_cell.angle_beta   90.00
_cell.angle_gamma   90.00
#
_symmetry.space_group_name_H-M   'P 1'
#
loop_
_entity.id
_entity.type
_entity.pdbx_description
1 polymer ?
#
loop_
_entity_poly.entity_id
_entity_poly.type
_entity_poly.pdbx_seq_one_letter_code
_entity_poly.pdbx_strand_id
1 'polypeptide(L)'
;MMENYVEIPNLPENNISLAVVDGRIPCDMEKILYGMNIKLIKTKKIKNLYDAISYHPDIMLHHIGGRDIVAAPDTDNSIIYQLEDEGFNIIFGKKKLSEKYPFDIAYNAARIGNFLFCNKKHTDEVLLEEAEKRNLNLIDIKQGYAKCSLCIADNNAVITFDRGIKEKLDKYDIDNLIITPGYIDLFNFSYGFIGGASGKLSKDKIAFFGNAKLHPDYDKIYLFLLKNRKKIINLSENKMVDLGTLIPLKEYSILMQ
;
A
#
# COMPACT_ATOMS: atom_id res chain seq x y z
N MET A 1 -5.94 -23.49 8.05
CA MET A 1 -5.51 -23.47 6.63
C MET A 1 -4.04 -23.17 6.62
N MET A 2 -3.25 -23.76 5.72
CA MET A 2 -1.85 -23.38 5.58
C MET A 2 -1.78 -21.96 5.00
N GLU A 3 -0.79 -21.18 5.43
CA GLU A 3 -0.57 -19.81 4.98
C GLU A 3 0.79 -19.71 4.29
N ASN A 4 0.84 -18.94 3.22
CA ASN A 4 2.08 -18.53 2.56
C ASN A 4 2.28 -17.03 2.76
N TYR A 5 3.52 -16.58 2.68
CA TYR A 5 3.81 -15.16 2.57
C TYR A 5 3.42 -14.67 1.17
N VAL A 6 3.01 -13.41 1.07
CA VAL A 6 2.87 -12.77 -0.24
C VAL A 6 4.25 -12.65 -0.85
N GLU A 7 4.47 -13.23 -2.03
CA GLU A 7 5.80 -13.26 -2.65
C GLU A 7 6.15 -11.92 -3.31
N ILE A 8 5.21 -11.33 -4.05
CA ILE A 8 5.40 -10.02 -4.69
C ILE A 8 4.56 -8.98 -3.94
N PRO A 9 5.19 -7.95 -3.34
CA PRO A 9 4.46 -6.95 -2.55
C PRO A 9 3.28 -6.34 -3.31
N ASN A 10 2.17 -6.15 -2.60
CA ASN A 10 0.88 -5.66 -3.12
C ASN A 10 0.15 -6.61 -4.09
N LEU A 11 0.72 -7.77 -4.46
CA LEU A 11 0.16 -8.68 -5.46
C LEU A 11 -0.07 -10.09 -4.89
N PRO A 12 -1.03 -10.26 -3.96
CA PRO A 12 -1.43 -11.60 -3.52
C PRO A 12 -2.05 -12.39 -4.68
N GLU A 13 -1.78 -13.69 -4.73
CA GLU A 13 -2.34 -14.64 -5.68
C GLU A 13 -3.59 -15.34 -5.12
N ASN A 14 -3.68 -15.46 -3.79
CA ASN A 14 -4.80 -16.09 -3.08
C ASN A 14 -5.52 -15.09 -2.17
N ASN A 15 -6.61 -15.49 -1.52
CA ASN A 15 -7.23 -14.62 -0.51
C ASN A 15 -6.23 -14.42 0.63
N ILE A 16 -6.00 -13.16 0.98
CA ILE A 16 -5.09 -12.82 2.06
C ILE A 16 -5.64 -13.30 3.40
N SER A 17 -4.75 -13.66 4.30
CA SER A 17 -5.07 -14.08 5.66
C SER A 17 -4.52 -13.10 6.71
N LEU A 18 -3.54 -12.29 6.33
CA LEU A 18 -2.92 -11.27 7.19
C LEU A 18 -2.65 -9.99 6.40
N ALA A 19 -2.96 -8.84 7.00
CA ALA A 19 -2.60 -7.53 6.49
C ALA A 19 -2.17 -6.56 7.59
N VAL A 20 -1.40 -5.54 7.21
CA VAL A 20 -1.18 -4.34 8.03
C VAL A 20 -2.12 -3.22 7.56
N VAL A 21 -2.73 -2.53 8.52
CA VAL A 21 -3.65 -1.40 8.28
C VAL A 21 -3.40 -0.26 9.26
N ASP A 22 -3.83 0.95 8.92
CA ASP A 22 -3.80 2.10 9.82
C ASP A 22 -4.51 1.79 11.14
N GLY A 23 -3.88 2.11 12.27
CA GLY A 23 -4.44 1.85 13.60
C GLY A 23 -5.77 2.54 13.90
N ARG A 24 -6.13 3.55 13.11
CA ARG A 24 -7.37 4.32 13.18
C ARG A 24 -8.43 3.83 12.19
N ILE A 25 -8.19 2.70 11.51
CA ILE A 25 -9.19 2.10 10.63
C ILE A 25 -10.55 2.03 11.36
N PRO A 26 -11.65 2.51 10.74
CA PRO A 26 -12.98 2.45 11.32
C PRO A 26 -13.48 1.03 11.61
N CYS A 27 -14.24 0.86 12.69
CA CYS A 27 -14.72 -0.45 13.15
C CYS A 27 -15.63 -1.17 12.13
N ASP A 28 -16.39 -0.44 11.31
CA ASP A 28 -17.19 -1.01 10.22
C ASP A 28 -16.30 -1.63 9.14
N MET A 29 -15.22 -0.94 8.74
CA MET A 29 -14.22 -1.47 7.80
C MET A 29 -13.51 -2.70 8.37
N GLU A 30 -13.12 -2.66 9.65
CA GLU A 30 -12.50 -3.81 10.34
C GLU A 30 -13.40 -5.05 10.32
N LYS A 31 -14.69 -4.88 10.65
CA LYS A 31 -15.66 -5.99 10.66
C LYS A 31 -15.78 -6.66 9.30
N ILE A 32 -15.72 -5.91 8.20
CA ILE A 32 -15.75 -6.47 6.85
C ILE A 32 -14.50 -7.32 6.59
N LEU A 33 -13.31 -6.82 6.94
CA LEU A 33 -12.05 -7.55 6.78
C LEU A 33 -12.01 -8.82 7.65
N TYR A 34 -12.44 -8.73 8.91
CA TYR A 34 -12.56 -9.89 9.80
C TYR A 34 -13.60 -10.90 9.29
N GLY A 35 -14.71 -10.44 8.72
CA GLY A 35 -15.71 -11.31 8.07
C GLY A 35 -15.16 -12.05 6.84
N MET A 36 -14.05 -11.58 6.27
CA MET A 36 -13.30 -12.25 5.21
C MET A 36 -12.18 -13.17 5.75
N ASN A 37 -12.13 -13.38 7.07
CA ASN A 37 -11.08 -14.12 7.80
C ASN A 37 -9.68 -13.49 7.70
N ILE A 38 -9.59 -12.18 7.53
CA ILE A 38 -8.30 -11.47 7.45
C ILE A 38 -7.91 -11.00 8.85
N LYS A 39 -6.77 -11.49 9.36
CA LYS A 39 -6.13 -10.95 10.57
C LYS A 39 -5.50 -9.59 10.25
N LEU A 40 -5.62 -8.65 11.17
CA LEU A 40 -5.12 -7.29 11.02
C LEU A 40 -4.05 -6.98 12.07
N ILE A 41 -2.88 -6.55 11.61
CA ILE A 41 -1.90 -5.85 12.45
C ILE A 41 -2.17 -4.36 12.28
N LYS A 42 -2.56 -3.72 13.38
CA LYS A 42 -2.89 -2.29 13.40
C LYS A 42 -1.67 -1.48 13.79
N THR A 43 -1.32 -0.49 12.97
CA THR A 43 -0.21 0.41 13.27
C THR A 43 -0.50 1.30 14.48
N LYS A 44 0.54 2.02 14.93
CA LYS A 44 0.47 3.00 16.01
C LYS A 44 1.09 4.31 15.55
N LYS A 45 0.75 5.38 16.26
CA LYS A 45 1.22 6.73 15.96
C LYS A 45 2.74 6.82 16.01
N ILE A 46 3.35 7.28 14.91
CA ILE A 46 4.69 7.88 14.94
C ILE A 46 4.53 9.36 15.30
N LYS A 47 5.01 9.75 16.49
CA LYS A 47 4.76 11.07 17.08
C LYS A 47 5.30 12.23 16.25
N ASN A 48 6.36 12.00 15.49
CA ASN A 48 7.07 13.03 14.74
C ASN A 48 6.53 13.21 13.31
N LEU A 49 5.34 12.71 12.98
CA LEU A 49 4.72 12.85 11.66
C LEU A 49 3.46 13.72 11.73
N TYR A 50 3.03 14.25 10.57
CA TYR A 50 1.71 14.87 10.47
C TYR A 50 0.64 13.89 10.96
N ASP A 51 -0.32 14.38 11.74
CA ASP A 51 -1.40 13.55 12.28
C ASP A 51 -2.10 12.74 11.18
N ALA A 52 -2.25 13.34 9.99
CA ALA A 52 -2.80 12.72 8.79
C ALA A 52 -2.20 11.36 8.46
N ILE A 53 -0.87 11.28 8.42
CA ILE A 53 -0.12 10.11 7.97
C ILE A 53 0.56 9.34 9.11
N SER A 54 0.44 9.83 10.34
CA SER A 54 1.18 9.29 11.51
C SER A 54 0.87 7.83 11.86
N TYR A 55 -0.17 7.23 11.27
CA TYR A 55 -0.51 5.82 11.39
C TYR A 55 -0.44 5.07 10.05
N HIS A 56 -0.08 5.71 8.94
CA HIS A 56 -0.11 5.09 7.62
C HIS A 56 0.91 3.93 7.53
N PRO A 57 0.46 2.69 7.27
CA PRO A 57 1.36 1.54 7.11
C PRO A 57 2.45 1.78 6.06
N ASP A 58 2.10 2.32 4.90
CA ASP A 58 3.03 2.55 3.78
C ASP A 58 4.02 3.71 4.00
N ILE A 59 3.90 4.45 5.10
CA ILE A 59 4.88 5.45 5.53
C ILE A 59 5.95 4.85 6.44
N MET A 60 5.59 3.81 7.20
CA MET A 60 6.45 3.19 8.22
C MET A 60 7.01 1.83 7.83
N LEU A 61 6.34 1.08 6.95
CA LEU A 61 6.73 -0.26 6.51
C LEU A 61 6.78 -0.35 4.99
N HIS A 62 7.72 -1.13 4.48
CA HIS A 62 7.76 -1.56 3.09
C HIS A 62 8.03 -3.06 3.02
N HIS A 63 7.01 -3.84 2.67
CA HIS A 63 7.18 -5.26 2.36
C HIS A 63 8.00 -5.41 1.08
N ILE A 64 9.09 -6.17 1.13
CA ILE A 64 10.05 -6.33 0.01
C ILE A 64 9.98 -7.70 -0.65
N GLY A 65 9.03 -8.55 -0.21
CA GLY A 65 8.71 -9.85 -0.79
C GLY A 65 8.96 -10.99 0.18
N GLY A 66 8.11 -12.01 0.13
CA GLY A 66 8.17 -13.15 1.04
C GLY A 66 8.13 -12.69 2.49
N ARG A 67 9.18 -13.04 3.25
CA ARG A 67 9.26 -12.83 4.69
C ARG A 67 9.86 -11.50 5.11
N ASP A 68 10.37 -10.70 4.18
CA ASP A 68 11.17 -9.53 4.52
C ASP A 68 10.36 -8.23 4.47
N ILE A 69 10.50 -7.42 5.51
CA ILE A 69 9.91 -6.08 5.61
C ILE A 69 10.98 -5.09 6.03
N VAL A 70 11.11 -3.98 5.29
CA VAL A 70 11.88 -2.83 5.73
C VAL A 70 10.99 -1.96 6.61
N ALA A 71 11.46 -1.63 7.81
CA ALA A 71 10.71 -0.83 8.77
C ALA A 71 11.46 0.45 9.14
N ALA A 72 10.72 1.54 9.33
CA ALA A 72 11.25 2.77 9.89
C ALA A 72 11.72 2.52 11.34
N PRO A 73 12.89 3.03 11.77
CA PRO A 73 13.43 2.82 13.12
C PRO A 73 12.53 3.29 14.27
N ASP A 74 11.61 4.20 13.98
CA ASP A 74 10.65 4.78 14.91
C ASP A 74 9.28 4.07 14.92
N THR A 75 9.15 2.96 14.18
CA THR A 75 8.00 2.06 14.26
C THR A 75 7.89 1.49 15.67
N ASP A 76 6.68 1.52 16.25
CA ASP A 76 6.45 1.02 17.60
C ASP A 76 6.80 -0.48 17.73
N ASN A 77 7.59 -0.84 18.74
CA ASN A 77 8.07 -2.21 18.96
C ASN A 77 6.93 -3.25 19.02
N SER A 78 5.73 -2.88 19.47
CA SER A 78 4.62 -3.83 19.48
C SER A 78 4.15 -4.23 18.07
N ILE A 79 4.34 -3.38 17.06
CA ILE A 79 4.08 -3.72 15.66
C ILE A 79 5.17 -4.68 15.19
N ILE A 80 6.44 -4.39 15.52
CA ILE A 80 7.59 -5.24 15.20
C ILE A 80 7.40 -6.64 15.77
N TYR A 81 7.09 -6.77 17.06
CA TYR A 81 6.87 -8.06 17.70
C TYR A 81 5.70 -8.83 17.08
N GLN A 82 4.60 -8.15 16.73
CA GLN A 82 3.49 -8.81 16.03
C GLN A 82 3.89 -9.35 14.64
N LEU A 83 4.76 -8.64 13.92
CA LEU A 83 5.28 -9.11 12.62
C LEU A 83 6.26 -10.28 12.81
N GLU A 84 7.14 -10.21 13.80
CA GLU A 84 8.08 -11.29 14.14
C GLU A 84 7.36 -12.56 14.61
N ASP A 85 6.30 -12.42 15.42
CA ASP A 85 5.41 -13.52 15.83
C ASP A 85 4.72 -14.19 14.63
N GLU A 86 4.46 -13.40 13.57
CA GLU A 86 3.97 -13.90 12.29
C GLU A 86 5.08 -14.47 11.39
N GLY A 87 6.33 -14.48 11.85
CA GLY A 87 7.48 -15.06 11.16
C GLY A 87 8.13 -14.16 10.12
N PHE A 88 7.85 -12.86 10.11
CA PHE A 88 8.55 -11.90 9.27
C PHE A 88 9.95 -11.59 9.81
N ASN A 89 10.87 -11.33 8.88
CA ASN A 89 12.19 -10.77 9.16
C ASN A 89 12.13 -9.25 8.98
N ILE A 90 12.46 -8.51 10.04
CA ILE A 90 12.40 -7.06 10.06
C ILE A 90 13.80 -6.49 9.81
N ILE A 91 13.92 -5.75 8.72
CA ILE A 91 15.14 -5.03 8.36
C ILE A 91 14.90 -3.55 8.70
N PHE A 92 15.60 -3.04 9.70
CA PHE A 92 15.46 -1.63 10.05
C PHE A 92 16.18 -0.74 9.03
N GLY A 93 15.46 0.28 8.55
CA GLY A 93 16.06 1.35 7.77
C GLY A 93 16.98 2.24 8.62
N LYS A 94 17.53 3.30 8.01
CA LYS A 94 18.42 4.24 8.72
C LYS A 94 17.78 5.61 8.95
N LYS A 95 16.87 6.02 8.08
CA LYS A 95 16.17 7.30 8.15
C LYS A 95 15.05 7.23 9.17
N LYS A 96 15.13 8.07 10.19
CA LYS A 96 14.00 8.37 11.08
C LYS A 96 13.02 9.29 10.36
N LEU A 97 11.74 9.09 10.59
CA LEU A 97 10.71 9.91 9.99
C LEU A 97 10.54 11.21 10.77
N SER A 98 10.22 12.28 10.05
CA SER A 98 9.90 13.58 10.65
C SER A 98 8.88 14.32 9.82
N GLU A 99 8.15 15.23 10.47
CA GLU A 99 6.92 15.82 9.96
C GLU A 99 7.15 16.60 8.67
N LYS A 100 8.29 17.28 8.53
CA LYS A 100 8.52 18.14 7.38
C LYS A 100 8.82 17.31 6.12
N TYR A 101 7.99 17.43 5.09
CA TYR A 101 8.31 16.92 3.76
C TYR A 101 9.67 17.46 3.27
N PRO A 102 10.57 16.63 2.70
CA PRO A 102 10.39 15.23 2.28
C PRO A 102 10.97 14.20 3.27
N PHE A 103 10.98 14.48 4.57
CA PHE A 103 11.55 13.56 5.58
C PHE A 103 10.55 12.53 6.13
N ASP A 104 9.32 12.55 5.64
CA ASP A 104 8.21 11.65 5.97
C ASP A 104 7.94 10.58 4.91
N ILE A 105 8.71 10.56 3.82
CA ILE A 105 8.49 9.68 2.66
C ILE A 105 9.56 8.60 2.46
N ALA A 106 10.48 8.43 3.42
CA ALA A 106 11.65 7.58 3.25
C ALA A 106 11.33 6.13 2.87
N TYR A 107 10.19 5.60 3.30
CA TYR A 107 9.76 4.22 3.02
C TYR A 107 8.60 4.13 2.01
N ASN A 108 8.06 5.28 1.57
CA ASN A 108 6.87 5.33 0.69
C ASN A 108 7.23 5.12 -0.79
N ALA A 109 7.73 3.92 -1.11
CA ALA A 109 8.01 3.48 -2.48
C ALA A 109 6.90 2.55 -2.99
N ALA A 110 6.61 2.59 -4.30
CA ALA A 110 5.58 1.75 -4.91
C ALA A 110 6.20 0.60 -5.72
N ARG A 111 5.91 -0.63 -5.30
CA ARG A 111 6.36 -1.85 -6.00
C ARG A 111 5.31 -2.33 -6.99
N ILE A 112 5.61 -2.29 -8.29
CA ILE A 112 4.75 -2.78 -9.37
C ILE A 112 5.51 -3.89 -10.12
N GLY A 113 5.17 -5.16 -9.86
CA GLY A 113 5.90 -6.28 -10.45
C GLY A 113 7.40 -6.21 -10.11
N ASN A 114 8.25 -5.99 -11.11
CA ASN A 114 9.72 -5.87 -10.94
C ASN A 114 10.23 -4.43 -10.85
N PHE A 115 9.33 -3.44 -10.88
CA PHE A 115 9.67 -2.03 -10.79
C PHE A 115 9.46 -1.50 -9.37
N LEU A 116 10.39 -0.67 -8.89
CA LEU A 116 10.22 0.10 -7.67
C LEU A 116 10.22 1.60 -8.02
N PHE A 117 9.06 2.23 -7.96
CA PHE A 117 8.89 3.66 -8.17
C PHE A 117 9.12 4.39 -6.85
N CYS A 118 10.11 5.26 -6.81
CA CYS A 118 10.48 5.96 -5.60
C CYS A 118 11.18 7.30 -5.90
N ASN A 119 11.21 8.20 -4.92
CA ASN A 119 12.07 9.37 -4.97
C ASN A 119 13.45 8.96 -4.45
N LYS A 120 14.38 8.59 -5.35
CA LYS A 120 15.67 7.98 -4.98
C LYS A 120 16.49 8.84 -4.01
N LYS A 121 16.34 10.16 -4.12
CA LYS A 121 17.04 11.12 -3.23
C LYS A 121 16.57 11.00 -1.78
N HIS A 122 15.28 10.72 -1.57
CA HIS A 122 14.66 10.78 -0.25
C HIS A 122 14.31 9.40 0.33
N THR A 123 14.20 8.36 -0.50
CA THR A 123 14.04 6.96 -0.07
C THR A 123 15.19 6.48 0.80
N ASP A 124 14.89 5.66 1.81
CA ASP A 124 15.88 5.07 2.71
C ASP A 124 16.87 4.20 1.94
N GLU A 125 18.14 4.33 2.27
CA GLU A 125 19.22 3.61 1.60
C GLU A 125 19.14 2.10 1.81
N VAL A 126 18.66 1.62 2.96
CA VAL A 126 18.45 0.18 3.18
C VAL A 126 17.36 -0.34 2.27
N LEU A 127 16.28 0.42 2.07
CA LEU A 127 15.22 0.04 1.13
C LEU A 127 15.75 -0.02 -0.32
N LEU A 128 16.62 0.91 -0.71
CA LEU A 128 17.26 0.88 -2.04
C LEU A 128 18.21 -0.31 -2.19
N GLU A 129 19.04 -0.60 -1.19
CA GLU A 129 19.95 -1.75 -1.18
C GLU A 129 19.18 -3.08 -1.25
N GLU A 130 18.09 -3.22 -0.49
CA GLU A 130 17.25 -4.43 -0.51
C GLU A 130 16.53 -4.61 -1.85
N ALA A 131 16.18 -3.51 -2.52
CA ALA A 131 15.64 -3.53 -3.88
C ALA A 131 16.69 -3.95 -4.92
N GLU A 132 17.93 -3.46 -4.81
CA GLU A 132 19.03 -3.86 -5.69
C GLU A 132 19.38 -5.34 -5.53
N LYS A 133 19.46 -5.85 -4.29
CA LYS A 133 19.69 -7.27 -3.99
C LYS A 133 18.64 -8.19 -4.64
N ARG A 134 17.42 -7.68 -4.83
CA ARG A 134 16.30 -8.39 -5.47
C ARG A 134 16.20 -8.11 -6.97
N ASN A 135 17.21 -7.47 -7.57
CA ASN A 135 17.27 -7.12 -8.99
C ASN A 135 16.07 -6.30 -9.47
N LEU A 136 15.62 -5.35 -8.65
CA LEU A 136 14.49 -4.49 -9.01
C LEU A 136 14.92 -3.33 -9.90
N ASN A 137 14.07 -2.99 -10.85
CA ASN A 137 14.24 -1.80 -11.67
C ASN A 137 13.84 -0.56 -10.86
N LEU A 138 14.82 0.16 -10.35
CA LEU A 138 14.60 1.39 -9.58
C LEU A 138 14.24 2.57 -10.51
N ILE A 139 12.99 3.03 -10.45
CA ILE A 139 12.48 4.13 -11.26
C ILE A 139 12.38 5.40 -10.42
N ASP A 140 13.21 6.39 -10.76
CA ASP A 140 13.23 7.68 -10.06
C ASP A 140 12.06 8.57 -10.49
N ILE A 141 11.29 9.03 -9.50
CA ILE A 141 10.16 9.92 -9.64
C ILE A 141 10.24 11.08 -8.65
N LYS A 142 9.63 12.23 -9.00
CA LYS A 142 9.63 13.41 -8.13
C LYS A 142 8.65 13.27 -6.95
N GLN A 143 7.50 12.62 -7.20
CA GLN A 143 6.47 12.38 -6.19
C GLN A 143 7.04 11.50 -5.07
N GLY A 144 7.02 12.03 -3.85
CA GLY A 144 7.56 11.37 -2.67
C GLY A 144 6.64 10.32 -2.08
N TYR A 145 5.33 10.57 -2.10
CA TYR A 145 4.33 9.63 -1.62
C TYR A 145 3.95 8.65 -2.74
N ALA A 146 4.94 7.92 -3.26
CA ALA A 146 4.77 7.05 -4.41
C ALA A 146 3.71 5.96 -4.16
N LYS A 147 3.79 5.27 -3.00
CA LYS A 147 2.86 4.19 -2.68
C LYS A 147 1.45 4.69 -2.40
N CYS A 148 1.32 5.80 -1.67
CA CYS A 148 0.00 6.40 -1.44
C CYS A 148 -0.62 6.88 -2.76
N SER A 149 0.18 7.34 -3.72
CA SER A 149 -0.28 7.85 -5.02
C SER A 149 -0.68 6.75 -6.02
N LEU A 150 -0.28 5.49 -5.79
CA LEU A 150 -0.45 4.38 -6.72
C LEU A 150 -1.31 3.25 -6.12
N CYS A 151 -2.53 3.12 -6.67
CA CYS A 151 -3.37 1.95 -6.48
C CYS A 151 -2.92 0.87 -7.46
N ILE A 152 -2.26 -0.16 -6.95
CA ILE A 152 -1.68 -1.24 -7.75
C ILE A 152 -2.76 -2.28 -8.03
N ALA A 153 -3.29 -2.27 -9.26
CA ALA A 153 -4.35 -3.19 -9.66
C ALA A 153 -3.77 -4.55 -10.07
N ASP A 154 -2.65 -4.56 -10.79
CA ASP A 154 -1.96 -5.78 -11.23
C ASP A 154 -0.46 -5.56 -11.38
N ASN A 155 0.28 -6.60 -11.78
CA ASN A 155 1.73 -6.56 -12.00
C ASN A 155 2.18 -5.57 -13.09
N ASN A 156 1.25 -5.10 -13.94
CA ASN A 156 1.49 -4.10 -14.97
C ASN A 156 0.29 -3.14 -15.14
N ALA A 157 -0.49 -2.90 -14.07
CA ALA A 157 -1.68 -2.03 -14.14
C ALA A 157 -1.88 -1.22 -12.85
N VAL A 158 -2.06 0.09 -12.97
CA VAL A 158 -2.21 1.00 -11.82
C VAL A 158 -3.23 2.12 -12.04
N ILE A 159 -3.78 2.64 -10.95
CA ILE A 159 -4.59 3.86 -10.94
C ILE A 159 -3.83 4.93 -10.16
N THR A 160 -3.78 6.16 -10.70
CA THR A 160 -3.15 7.31 -10.04
C THR A 160 -3.85 8.61 -10.42
N PHE A 161 -3.58 9.70 -9.69
CA PHE A 161 -3.92 11.06 -10.11
C PHE A 161 -2.67 11.85 -10.54
N ASP A 162 -1.47 11.34 -10.23
CA ASP A 162 -0.21 12.05 -10.42
C ASP A 162 0.27 11.95 -11.87
N ARG A 163 0.25 13.08 -12.58
CA ARG A 163 0.68 13.15 -13.98
C ARG A 163 2.18 12.91 -14.17
N GLY A 164 3.01 13.29 -13.19
CA GLY A 164 4.46 13.05 -13.26
C GLY A 164 4.81 11.57 -13.11
N ILE A 165 4.07 10.84 -12.27
CA ILE A 165 4.14 9.37 -12.21
C ILE A 165 3.62 8.78 -13.52
N LYS A 166 2.49 9.27 -14.05
CA LYS A 166 1.92 8.80 -15.32
C LYS A 166 2.94 8.82 -16.48
N GLU A 167 3.63 9.94 -16.66
CA GLU A 167 4.67 10.07 -17.69
C GLU A 167 5.79 9.04 -17.55
N LYS A 168 6.06 8.58 -16.32
CA LYS A 168 7.03 7.52 -16.05
C LYS A 168 6.44 6.15 -16.35
N LEU A 169 5.22 5.88 -15.91
CA LEU A 169 4.49 4.64 -16.23
C LEU A 169 4.40 4.39 -17.74
N ASP A 170 4.07 5.43 -18.51
CA ASP A 170 3.96 5.35 -19.98
C ASP A 170 5.29 4.96 -20.64
N LYS A 171 6.44 5.39 -20.09
CA LYS A 171 7.78 5.03 -20.61
C LYS A 171 8.16 3.58 -20.39
N TYR A 172 7.50 2.91 -19.45
CA TYR A 172 7.73 1.50 -19.11
C TYR A 172 6.55 0.61 -19.52
N ASP A 173 5.65 1.11 -20.38
CA ASP A 173 4.49 0.38 -20.90
C ASP A 173 3.59 -0.22 -19.80
N ILE A 174 3.48 0.49 -18.66
CA ILE A 174 2.60 0.10 -17.55
C ILE A 174 1.20 0.68 -17.80
N ASP A 175 0.19 -0.18 -17.89
CA ASP A 175 -1.20 0.23 -18.10
C ASP A 175 -1.66 1.12 -16.94
N ASN A 176 -2.22 2.28 -17.25
CA ASN A 176 -2.53 3.26 -16.23
C ASN A 176 -3.83 4.01 -16.49
N LEU A 177 -4.55 4.28 -15.40
CA LEU A 177 -5.70 5.17 -15.38
C LEU A 177 -5.38 6.42 -14.56
N ILE A 178 -5.58 7.59 -15.17
CA ILE A 178 -5.61 8.86 -14.46
C ILE A 178 -7.03 9.17 -13.99
N ILE A 179 -7.15 9.48 -12.71
CA ILE A 179 -8.40 9.93 -12.08
C ILE A 179 -8.27 11.37 -11.57
N THR A 180 -9.41 12.01 -11.35
CA THR A 180 -9.52 13.36 -10.81
C THR A 180 -9.14 13.35 -9.31
N PRO A 181 -8.16 14.16 -8.87
CA PRO A 181 -7.83 14.27 -7.45
C PRO A 181 -8.92 15.04 -6.69
N GLY A 182 -8.88 15.02 -5.35
CA GLY A 182 -9.76 15.85 -4.52
C GLY A 182 -11.00 15.13 -3.94
N TYR A 183 -11.18 13.85 -4.22
CA TYR A 183 -12.40 13.09 -3.86
C TYR A 183 -12.13 11.91 -2.91
N ILE A 184 -11.00 11.95 -2.22
CA ILE A 184 -10.60 11.01 -1.16
C ILE A 184 -10.27 11.87 0.05
N ASP A 185 -10.83 11.53 1.20
CA ASP A 185 -10.61 12.29 2.44
C ASP A 185 -9.25 11.93 3.05
N LEU A 186 -8.59 12.92 3.67
CA LEU A 186 -7.39 12.74 4.48
C LEU A 186 -7.46 13.69 5.67
N PHE A 187 -7.15 13.19 6.87
CA PHE A 187 -7.31 13.97 8.10
C PHE A 187 -6.53 15.28 8.05
N ASN A 188 -7.19 16.43 8.23
CA ASN A 188 -6.59 17.77 8.25
C ASN A 188 -5.90 18.22 6.94
N PHE A 189 -6.15 17.56 5.81
CA PHE A 189 -5.65 17.95 4.49
C PHE A 189 -6.79 18.10 3.49
N SER A 190 -6.51 18.71 2.34
CA SER A 190 -7.52 18.97 1.30
C SER A 190 -7.99 17.71 0.59
N TYR A 191 -7.13 16.70 0.44
CA TYR A 191 -7.47 15.39 -0.11
C TYR A 191 -6.38 14.34 0.18
N GLY A 192 -6.78 13.07 0.16
CA GLY A 192 -5.93 11.89 0.22
C GLY A 192 -5.73 11.21 -1.14
N PHE A 193 -5.01 10.10 -1.16
CA PHE A 193 -4.52 9.46 -2.38
C PHE A 193 -5.11 8.07 -2.60
N ILE A 194 -5.30 7.68 -3.86
CA ILE A 194 -6.00 6.43 -4.24
C ILE A 194 -5.26 5.15 -3.83
N GLY A 195 -3.93 5.17 -3.85
CA GLY A 195 -3.11 4.05 -3.36
C GLY A 195 -3.22 3.89 -1.85
N GLY A 196 -3.21 5.00 -1.11
CA GLY A 196 -3.38 5.03 0.34
C GLY A 196 -4.80 4.67 0.80
N ALA A 197 -5.79 4.92 -0.07
CA ALA A 197 -7.19 4.54 0.14
C ALA A 197 -7.52 3.09 -0.30
N SER A 198 -6.54 2.25 -0.66
CA SER A 198 -6.81 0.91 -1.22
C SER A 198 -5.78 -0.16 -0.84
N GLY A 199 -6.09 -1.41 -1.21
CA GLY A 199 -5.14 -2.53 -1.21
C GLY A 199 -5.77 -3.82 -1.73
N LYS A 200 -4.96 -4.74 -2.25
CA LYS A 200 -5.45 -6.01 -2.80
C LYS A 200 -5.75 -7.01 -1.69
N LEU A 201 -6.89 -7.71 -1.84
CA LEU A 201 -7.30 -8.80 -0.94
C LEU A 201 -7.08 -10.19 -1.54
N SER A 202 -6.90 -10.26 -2.86
CA SER A 202 -6.57 -11.46 -3.62
C SER A 202 -6.12 -11.06 -5.02
N LYS A 203 -5.82 -12.05 -5.88
CA LYS A 203 -5.55 -11.84 -7.30
C LYS A 203 -6.64 -11.05 -8.03
N ASP A 204 -7.90 -11.28 -7.66
CA ASP A 204 -9.09 -10.76 -8.32
C ASP A 204 -9.87 -9.73 -7.50
N LYS A 205 -9.41 -9.33 -6.30
CA LYS A 205 -10.14 -8.38 -5.44
C LYS A 205 -9.25 -7.24 -4.97
N ILE A 206 -9.78 -6.02 -5.09
CA ILE A 206 -9.20 -4.81 -4.52
C ILE A 206 -10.19 -4.16 -3.57
N ALA A 207 -9.73 -3.85 -2.37
CA ALA A 207 -10.50 -3.12 -1.37
C ALA A 207 -10.21 -1.62 -1.46
N PHE A 208 -11.26 -0.83 -1.20
CA PHE A 208 -11.15 0.60 -0.94
C PHE A 208 -11.63 0.90 0.48
N PHE A 209 -10.92 1.77 1.19
CA PHE A 209 -11.29 2.27 2.51
C PHE A 209 -12.45 3.27 2.41
N GLY A 210 -13.63 2.77 2.04
CA GLY A 210 -14.82 3.55 1.72
C GLY A 210 -15.54 2.98 0.51
N ASN A 211 -16.34 3.82 -0.15
CA ASN A 211 -17.14 3.46 -1.31
C ASN A 211 -16.60 4.13 -2.58
N ALA A 212 -15.99 3.34 -3.47
CA ALA A 212 -15.46 3.84 -4.73
C ALA A 212 -16.54 4.48 -5.64
N LYS A 213 -17.83 4.11 -5.47
CA LYS A 213 -18.96 4.66 -6.24
C LYS A 213 -19.18 6.15 -6.00
N LEU A 214 -18.68 6.69 -4.90
CA LEU A 214 -18.79 8.10 -4.57
C LEU A 214 -17.72 8.97 -5.23
N HIS A 215 -16.75 8.36 -5.94
CA HIS A 215 -15.77 9.08 -6.74
C HIS A 215 -16.37 9.50 -8.09
N PRO A 216 -16.16 10.73 -8.58
CA PRO A 216 -16.73 11.19 -9.86
C PRO A 216 -16.26 10.37 -11.07
N ASP A 217 -15.06 9.80 -11.00
CA ASP A 217 -14.52 8.91 -12.03
C ASP A 217 -14.83 7.42 -11.78
N TYR A 218 -15.85 7.08 -10.98
CA TYR A 218 -16.16 5.67 -10.64
C TYR A 218 -16.27 4.79 -11.88
N ASP A 219 -16.99 5.22 -12.91
CA ASP A 219 -17.17 4.41 -14.12
C ASP A 219 -15.83 4.07 -14.81
N LYS A 220 -14.89 5.02 -14.83
CA LYS A 220 -13.54 4.79 -15.37
C LYS A 220 -12.76 3.82 -14.49
N ILE A 221 -12.81 4.00 -13.16
CA ILE A 221 -12.17 3.11 -12.19
C ILE A 221 -12.72 1.69 -12.34
N TYR A 222 -14.04 1.55 -12.41
CA TYR A 222 -14.73 0.27 -12.57
C TYR A 222 -14.33 -0.42 -13.88
N LEU A 223 -14.40 0.28 -15.02
CA LEU A 223 -14.02 -0.29 -16.31
C LEU A 223 -12.54 -0.68 -16.38
N PHE A 224 -11.65 0.12 -15.79
CA PHE A 224 -10.23 -0.19 -15.74
C PHE A 224 -9.93 -1.42 -14.88
N LEU A 225 -10.56 -1.52 -13.71
CA LEU A 225 -10.42 -2.69 -12.85
C LEU A 225 -11.06 -3.93 -13.46
N LEU A 226 -12.21 -3.79 -14.13
CA LEU A 226 -12.88 -4.88 -14.84
C LEU A 226 -12.02 -5.41 -16.00
N LYS A 227 -11.43 -4.52 -16.81
CA LYS A 227 -10.45 -4.87 -17.85
C LYS A 227 -9.29 -5.70 -17.27
N ASN A 228 -8.84 -5.37 -16.07
CA ASN A 228 -7.79 -6.07 -15.32
C ASN A 228 -8.30 -7.24 -14.45
N ARG A 229 -9.56 -7.67 -14.67
CA ARG A 229 -10.21 -8.79 -13.97
C ARG A 229 -10.25 -8.63 -12.45
N LYS A 230 -10.42 -7.40 -11.97
CA LYS A 230 -10.51 -7.07 -10.55
C LYS A 230 -11.94 -6.71 -10.17
N LYS A 231 -12.37 -7.23 -9.02
CA LYS A 231 -13.62 -6.91 -8.34
C LYS A 231 -13.33 -5.87 -7.27
N ILE A 232 -14.21 -4.87 -7.19
CA ILE A 232 -14.18 -3.82 -6.18
C ILE A 232 -14.85 -4.31 -4.91
N ILE A 233 -14.18 -4.15 -3.77
CA ILE A 233 -14.71 -4.37 -2.43
C ILE A 233 -14.73 -3.02 -1.71
N ASN A 234 -15.91 -2.51 -1.42
CA ASN A 234 -16.05 -1.30 -0.61
C ASN A 234 -16.03 -1.69 0.87
N LEU A 235 -15.16 -1.08 1.68
CA LEU A 235 -15.08 -1.35 3.11
C LEU A 235 -16.01 -0.46 3.94
N SER A 236 -16.65 0.53 3.34
CA SER A 236 -17.69 1.34 3.99
C SER A 236 -18.62 1.92 2.93
N GLU A 237 -19.78 2.44 3.34
CA GLU A 237 -20.71 3.17 2.47
C GLU A 237 -20.33 4.66 2.33
N ASN A 238 -19.40 5.14 3.15
CA ASN A 238 -18.93 6.52 3.15
C ASN A 238 -17.91 6.80 2.04
N LYS A 239 -17.51 8.07 1.87
CA LYS A 239 -16.42 8.45 0.97
C LYS A 239 -15.14 7.68 1.29
N MET A 240 -14.32 7.48 0.26
CA MET A 240 -12.99 6.90 0.44
C MET A 240 -12.13 7.78 1.33
N VAL A 241 -11.40 7.16 2.25
CA VAL A 241 -10.44 7.81 3.14
C VAL A 241 -9.07 7.20 2.87
N ASP A 242 -8.04 8.04 2.77
CA ASP A 242 -6.66 7.59 2.72
C ASP A 242 -6.22 7.17 4.14
N LEU A 243 -5.89 5.88 4.26
CA LEU A 243 -5.42 5.24 5.49
C LEU A 243 -4.08 4.53 5.26
N GLY A 244 -3.25 5.02 4.33
CA GLY A 244 -1.87 4.55 4.17
C GLY A 244 -1.70 3.13 3.63
N THR A 245 -2.59 2.71 2.72
CA THR A 245 -2.58 1.41 2.03
C THR A 245 -2.88 0.23 2.97
N LEU A 246 -3.75 -0.69 2.53
CA LEU A 246 -3.81 -2.03 3.11
C LEU A 246 -2.63 -2.85 2.56
N ILE A 247 -1.67 -3.22 3.41
CA ILE A 247 -0.49 -4.00 2.99
C ILE A 247 -0.78 -5.49 3.20
N PRO A 248 -0.99 -6.28 2.14
CA PRO A 248 -1.17 -7.72 2.26
C PRO A 248 0.15 -8.41 2.61
N LEU A 249 0.13 -9.30 3.59
CA LEU A 249 1.33 -9.91 4.17
C LEU A 249 1.37 -11.44 3.98
N LYS A 250 0.26 -12.12 4.28
CA LYS A 250 0.09 -13.56 4.08
C LYS A 250 -1.19 -13.85 3.33
N GLU A 251 -1.22 -15.01 2.70
CA GLU A 251 -2.37 -15.53 1.97
C GLU A 251 -2.57 -17.02 2.22
N TYR A 252 -3.82 -17.46 2.10
CA TYR A 252 -4.14 -18.88 2.26
C TYR A 252 -3.55 -19.70 1.12
N SER A 253 -2.86 -20.79 1.46
CA SER A 253 -2.44 -21.77 0.47
C SER A 253 -3.66 -22.52 -0.08
N ILE A 254 -3.68 -22.74 -1.39
CA ILE A 254 -4.56 -23.77 -1.95
C ILE A 254 -3.96 -25.11 -1.52
N LEU A 255 -4.71 -25.89 -0.72
CA LEU A 255 -4.38 -27.31 -0.55
C LEU A 255 -4.49 -27.95 -1.93
N MET A 256 -3.34 -28.26 -2.54
CA MET A 256 -3.32 -29.20 -3.66
C MET A 256 -3.80 -30.54 -3.07
N GLN A 257 -5.04 -30.93 -3.39
CA GLN A 257 -5.50 -32.31 -3.24
C GLN A 257 -4.86 -33.16 -4.33
#